data_AF-A0A357T625-F1
#
_entry.id   AF-A0A357T625-F1
#
_cell.length_a   1.000
_cell.length_b   1.000
_cell.length_c   1.000
_cell.angle_alpha   90.00
_cell.angle_beta   90.00
_cell.angle_gamma   90.00
#
_symmetry.space_group_name_H-M   'P 1'
#
loop_
_entity.id
_entity.type
_entity.pdbx_description
1 polymer ?
#
loop_
_entity_poly.entity_id
_entity_poly.type
_entity_poly.pdbx_seq_one_letter_code
_entity_poly.pdbx_strand_id
1 'polypeptide(L)' 'MATIKEIAEKAGVSPATVSRVLNHDTTLSVSTETKVRIFRIAEEVEYVTVRERKKNQAQHSRLNIGVLDWYSE' A
#
# COMPACT_ATOMS: atom_id res chain seq x y z
N MET A 1 5.02 -4.76 -10.73
CA MET A 1 4.53 -4.11 -9.49
C MET A 1 3.68 -2.94 -9.92
N ALA A 2 2.39 -2.93 -9.56
CA ALA A 2 1.49 -1.85 -9.95
C ALA A 2 2.02 -0.50 -9.47
N THR A 3 2.06 0.47 -10.38
CA THR A 3 2.56 1.81 -10.11
C THR A 3 1.43 2.82 -10.04
N ILE A 4 1.61 3.90 -9.27
CA ILE A 4 0.66 5.02 -9.20
C ILE A 4 0.41 5.60 -10.60
N LYS A 5 1.41 5.54 -11.50
CA LYS A 5 1.28 5.96 -12.90
C LYS A 5 0.25 5.12 -13.68
N GLU A 6 0.29 3.80 -13.56
CA GLU A 6 -0.69 2.93 -14.25
C GLU A 6 -2.12 3.17 -13.78
N ILE A 7 -2.30 3.39 -12.47
CA ILE A 7 -3.63 3.72 -11.91
C ILE A 7 -4.11 5.06 -12.47
N ALA A 8 -3.22 6.05 -12.55
CA ALA A 8 -3.52 7.38 -13.07
C ALA A 8 -3.90 7.34 -14.55
N GLU A 9 -3.17 6.58 -15.36
CA GLU A 9 -3.42 6.42 -16.79
C GLU A 9 -4.77 5.72 -17.05
N LYS A 10 -5.05 4.62 -16.34
CA LYS A 10 -6.34 3.92 -16.42
C LYS A 10 -7.52 4.75 -15.90
N ALA A 11 -7.31 5.56 -14.87
CA ALA A 11 -8.36 6.40 -14.29
C ALA A 11 -8.58 7.71 -15.06
N GLY A 12 -7.66 8.08 -15.96
CA GLY A 12 -7.69 9.32 -16.72
C GLY A 12 -7.42 10.56 -15.88
N VAL A 13 -6.61 10.44 -14.82
CA VAL A 13 -6.29 11.53 -13.88
C VAL A 13 -4.79 11.68 -13.68
N SER A 14 -4.36 12.74 -13.01
CA SER A 14 -2.94 12.92 -12.69
C SER A 14 -2.47 11.92 -11.61
N PRO A 15 -1.19 11.49 -11.63
CA PRO A 15 -0.60 10.68 -10.56
C PRO A 15 -0.70 11.34 -9.18
N ALA A 16 -0.63 12.67 -9.13
CA ALA A 16 -0.80 13.45 -7.91
C ALA A 16 -2.24 13.38 -7.37
N THR A 17 -3.24 13.25 -8.25
CA THR A 17 -4.65 13.05 -7.89
C THR A 17 -4.82 11.66 -7.26
N VAL A 18 -4.28 10.61 -7.90
CA VAL A 18 -4.34 9.25 -7.37
C VAL A 18 -3.66 9.15 -6.02
N SER A 19 -2.45 9.70 -5.88
CA SER A 19 -1.72 9.70 -4.60
C SER A 19 -2.53 10.37 -3.49
N ARG A 20 -3.14 11.54 -3.76
CA ARG A 20 -3.96 12.27 -2.78
C ARG A 20 -5.26 11.53 -2.43
N VAL A 21 -5.91 10.90 -3.40
CA VAL A 21 -7.14 10.11 -3.17
C VAL A 21 -6.86 8.85 -2.35
N LEU A 22 -5.79 8.11 -2.68
CA LEU A 22 -5.37 6.92 -1.93
C LEU A 22 -4.87 7.28 -0.52
N ASN A 23 -4.33 8.48 -0.31
CA ASN A 23 -3.93 8.99 1.00
C ASN A 23 -5.05 9.70 1.76
N HIS A 24 -6.29 9.70 1.26
CA HIS A 24 -7.45 10.36 1.89
C HIS A 24 -7.25 11.86 2.17
N ASP A 25 -6.59 12.58 1.28
CA ASP A 25 -6.40 14.03 1.40
C ASP A 25 -7.75 14.76 1.33
N THR A 26 -8.12 15.46 2.40
CA THR A 26 -9.38 16.19 2.54
C THR A 26 -9.39 17.53 1.81
N THR A 27 -8.22 18.03 1.38
CA THR A 27 -8.10 19.30 0.65
C THR A 27 -8.43 19.15 -0.83
N LEU A 28 -8.34 17.93 -1.35
CA LEU A 28 -8.63 17.63 -2.75
C LEU A 28 -10.07 17.17 -2.92
N SER A 29 -10.91 18.05 -3.47
CA SER A 29 -12.28 17.70 -3.84
C SER A 29 -12.31 17.09 -5.24
N VAL A 30 -12.47 15.77 -5.32
CA VAL A 30 -12.70 15.01 -6.56
C VAL A 30 -14.11 14.41 -6.54
N SER A 31 -14.70 14.26 -7.73
CA SER A 31 -16.01 13.63 -7.85
C SER A 31 -16.02 12.22 -7.26
N THR A 32 -17.14 11.85 -6.64
CA THR A 32 -17.33 10.52 -6.07
C THR A 32 -17.11 9.44 -7.12
N GLU A 33 -17.54 9.69 -8.36
CA GLU A 33 -17.30 8.79 -9.50
C GLU A 33 -15.80 8.55 -9.75
N THR A 34 -14.99 9.62 -9.74
CA THR A 34 -13.54 9.52 -9.91
C THR A 34 -12.90 8.77 -8.76
N LYS A 35 -13.36 8.98 -7.51
CA LYS A 35 -12.88 8.20 -6.35
C LYS A 35 -13.15 6.72 -6.54
N VAL A 36 -14.39 6.35 -6.85
CA VAL A 36 -14.79 4.95 -7.05
C VAL A 36 -13.96 4.31 -8.17
N ARG A 37 -13.74 5.04 -9.28
CA ARG A 37 -12.90 4.57 -10.39
C ARG A 37 -11.46 4.30 -9.96
N ILE A 38 -10.85 5.22 -9.22
CA ILE A 38 -9.47 5.08 -8.70
C ILE A 38 -9.37 3.87 -7.76
N PHE A 39 -10.32 3.69 -6.83
CA PHE A 39 -10.33 2.55 -5.92
C PHE A 39 -10.50 1.21 -6.64
N ARG A 40 -11.43 1.12 -7.61
CA ARG A 40 -11.65 -0.10 -8.40
C ARG A 40 -10.41 -0.49 -9.19
N ILE A 41 -9.78 0.48 -9.85
CA ILE A 41 -8.55 0.22 -10.61
C ILE A 41 -7.42 -0.20 -9.67
N ALA A 42 -7.26 0.48 -8.54
CA ALA A 42 -6.26 0.11 -7.53
C ALA A 42 -6.45 -1.34 -7.04
N GLU A 43 -7.68 -1.79 -6.87
CA GLU A 43 -8.01 -3.17 -6.50
C GLU A 43 -7.71 -4.15 -7.65
N GLU A 44 -8.09 -3.83 -8.89
CA GLU A 44 -7.81 -4.64 -10.10
C GLU A 44 -6.31 -4.86 -10.35
N VAL A 45 -5.47 -3.85 -10.12
CA VAL A 45 -4.01 -3.98 -10.30
C VAL A 45 -3.31 -4.55 -9.06
N GLU A 46 -4.05 -5.10 -8.09
CA GLU A 46 -3.51 -5.56 -6.80
C GLU A 46 -2.57 -4.51 -6.19
N TYR A 47 -2.98 -3.24 -6.22
CA TYR A 47 -2.21 -2.18 -5.59
C TYR A 47 -2.27 -2.36 -4.08
N VAL A 48 -1.36 -3.17 -3.54
CA VAL A 48 -1.17 -3.31 -2.12
C VAL A 48 -0.60 -2.00 -1.61
N THR A 49 -1.41 -1.25 -0.88
CA THR A 49 -0.97 0.00 -0.27
C THR A 49 0.22 -0.28 0.64
N VAL A 50 1.16 0.67 0.74
CA VAL A 50 2.36 0.52 1.59
C VAL A 50 1.98 0.21 3.05
N ARG A 51 0.79 0.66 3.47
CA ARG A 51 0.21 0.39 4.80
C ARG A 51 -0.12 -1.08 5.03
N GLU A 52 -0.66 -1.78 4.03
CA GLU A 52 -0.92 -3.22 4.08
C GLU A 52 0.36 -4.04 3.99
N ARG A 53 1.35 -3.61 3.19
CA ARG A 53 2.69 -4.23 3.19
C ARG A 53 3.35 -4.17 4.57
N LYS A 54 3.22 -3.05 5.29
CA LYS A 54 3.74 -2.91 6.66
C LYS A 54 3.01 -3.80 7.67
N LYS A 55 1.69 -4.00 7.53
CA LYS A 55 0.94 -4.93 8.37
C LYS A 55 1.44 -6.38 8.20
N ASN A 56 1.70 -6.80 6.97
CA ASN A 56 2.22 -8.14 6.69
C ASN A 56 3.68 -8.31 7.18
N GLN A 57 4.51 -7.26 7.14
CA GLN A 57 5.86 -7.31 7.72
C GLN A 57 5.86 -7.36 9.26
N ALA A 58 4.93 -6.66 9.92
CA ALA A 58 4.81 -6.70 11.38
C ALA A 58 4.41 -8.09 11.91
N GLN A 59 3.70 -8.89 11.11
CA GLN A 59 3.38 -10.29 11.46
C GLN A 59 4.55 -11.26 11.25
N HIS A 60 5.57 -10.85 10.49
CA HIS A 60 6.81 -11.60 10.31
C HIS A 60 7.92 -11.05 11.22
N SER A 61 7.61 -10.72 12.48
CA SER A 61 8.67 -10.60 13.48
C SER A 61 9.32 -11.98 13.60
N ARG A 62 10.47 -12.16 12.96
CA ARG A 62 11.29 -13.38 13.08
C ARG A 62 11.51 -13.63 14.58
N LEU A 63 11.05 -14.77 15.07
CA LEU A 63 11.34 -15.23 16.42
C LEU A 63 12.84 -15.46 16.52
N ASN A 64 13.54 -14.56 17.22
CA ASN A 64 14.96 -14.74 17.50
C ASN A 64 15.08 -15.70 18.69
N ILE A 65 15.54 -16.93 18.43
CA ILE A 65 15.79 -17.94 19.45
C ILE A 65 17.29 -17.99 19.70
N GLY A 66 17.71 -17.68 20.93
CA GLY A 66 19.09 -17.85 21.38
C GLY A 66 19.22 -19.14 22.17
N VAL A 67 20.09 -20.05 21.72
CA VAL A 67 20.49 -21.24 22.50
C VAL A 67 21.83 -20.91 23.15
N LEU A 68 21.87 -21.02 24.48
CA LEU A 68 23.08 -20.82 25.26
C LEU A 68 23.43 -22.18 25.87
N ASP A 69 24.55 -22.74 25.42
CA ASP A 69 25.07 -24.00 25.93
C ASP A 69 26.39 -23.71 26.64
N TRP A 70 26.58 -24.27 27.83
CA TRP A 70 27.76 -24.03 28.66
C TRP A 70 28.41 -25.35 29.02
N TYR A 71 29.70 -25.47 28.73
CA TYR A 71 30.50 -26.64 29.05
C TYR A 71 31.57 -26.25 30.08
N SER A 72 31.66 -27.02 31.17
CA SER A 72 32.73 -26.92 32.16
C SER A 72 33.46 -28.26 32.24
N GLU A 73 34.78 -28.23 32.07
CA GLU A 73 35.67 -29.36 32.39
C GLU A 73 35.93 -29.47 33.90
#